data_AF-A0A7Y6E5D9-F1
#
_entry.id   AF-A0A7Y6E5D9-F1
#
_cell.length_a   1.000
_cell.length_b   1.000
_cell.length_c   1.000
_cell.angle_alpha   90.00
_cell.angle_beta   90.00
_cell.angle_gamma   90.00
#
_symmetry.space_group_name_H-M   'P 1'
#
loop_
_entity.id
_entity.type
_entity.pdbx_description
1 polymer ?
#
loop_
_entity_poly.entity_id
_entity_poly.type
_entity_poly.pdbx_seq_one_letter_code
_entity_poly.pdbx_strand_id
1 'polypeptide(L)'
;MRRHTAVFALACATTLSLAAPAAADETDPPPRVPDHAALLAQENGRIPAVAKALGAEAAEGWSVRDVVADKDGDRHVRIDRTSRGLPVIGGDQIVHLDARGGVTSVDRAGAKDITPDTTAPKLTAAQAVQRATAATGA
;
A
#
# COMPACT_ATOMS: atom_id res chain seq x y z
N MET A 1 77.31 57.58 11.34
CA MET A 1 77.38 57.44 12.81
C MET A 1 76.03 56.95 13.31
N ARG A 2 76.05 56.13 14.37
CA ARG A 2 74.93 55.48 15.11
C ARG A 2 74.50 54.09 14.60
N ARG A 3 75.23 53.11 15.16
CA ARG A 3 74.80 51.75 15.53
C ARG A 3 73.45 51.80 16.24
N HIS A 4 72.60 50.76 16.15
CA HIS A 4 71.82 50.15 17.26
C HIS A 4 71.47 48.70 16.86
N THR A 5 71.79 47.79 17.77
CA THR A 5 71.63 46.32 17.82
C THR A 5 70.22 45.89 18.27
N ALA A 6 69.76 44.70 17.85
CA ALA A 6 68.89 43.72 18.54
C ALA A 6 67.89 43.06 17.57
N VAL A 7 67.43 41.81 17.67
CA VAL A 7 67.69 40.62 18.50
C VAL A 7 67.05 39.43 17.76
N PHE A 8 67.62 38.25 17.97
CA PHE A 8 67.16 36.90 17.64
C PHE A 8 65.68 36.61 18.00
N ALA A 9 64.98 35.84 17.15
CA ALA A 9 64.11 34.72 17.57
C ALA A 9 63.61 33.93 16.35
N LEU A 10 64.31 32.84 16.03
CA LEU A 10 63.82 31.78 15.17
C LEU A 10 62.79 30.96 15.98
N ALA A 11 61.51 31.07 15.64
CA ALA A 11 60.47 30.21 16.18
C ALA A 11 60.01 29.24 15.08
N CYS A 12 60.40 27.97 15.20
CA CYS A 12 59.82 26.87 14.42
C CYS A 12 58.35 26.70 14.80
N ALA A 13 57.45 27.10 13.92
CA ALA A 13 56.02 26.80 14.04
C ALA A 13 55.79 25.34 13.61
N THR A 14 55.65 24.42 14.57
CA THR A 14 55.13 23.08 14.30
C THR A 14 53.62 23.15 14.19
N THR A 15 53.09 23.16 12.96
CA THR A 15 51.67 23.00 12.69
C THR A 15 51.26 21.54 12.89
N LEU A 16 50.63 21.23 14.01
CA LEU A 16 49.98 19.94 14.26
C LEU A 16 48.66 19.93 13.48
N SER A 17 48.61 19.26 12.32
CA SER A 17 47.37 19.03 11.59
C SER A 17 46.55 17.97 12.32
N LEU A 18 45.39 18.35 12.88
CA LEU A 18 44.36 17.39 13.27
C LEU A 18 43.71 16.85 11.98
N ALA A 19 43.97 15.59 11.64
CA ALA A 19 43.19 14.89 10.64
C ALA A 19 41.76 14.71 11.17
N ALA A 20 40.79 15.32 10.49
CA ALA A 20 39.37 15.05 10.74
C ALA A 20 39.07 13.57 10.44
N PRO A 21 38.19 12.90 11.20
CA PRO A 21 37.73 11.58 10.80
C PRO A 21 37.01 11.72 9.45
N ALA A 22 37.43 10.93 8.47
CA ALA A 22 36.67 10.75 7.24
C ALA A 22 35.24 10.34 7.65
N ALA A 23 34.25 11.13 7.24
CA ALA A 23 32.86 10.72 7.36
C ALA A 23 32.74 9.35 6.71
N ALA A 24 32.36 8.34 7.50
CA ALA A 24 31.95 7.07 6.95
C ALA A 24 30.84 7.37 5.95
N ASP A 25 31.00 6.87 4.74
CA ASP A 25 29.99 6.86 3.70
C ASP A 25 28.75 6.19 4.32
N GLU A 26 27.74 6.98 4.71
CA GLU A 26 26.44 6.46 5.09
C GLU A 26 25.89 5.81 3.83
N THR A 27 26.13 4.51 3.69
CA THR A 27 25.49 3.69 2.68
C THR A 27 24.00 3.83 2.91
N ASP A 28 23.33 4.58 2.04
CA ASP A 28 21.89 4.76 2.06
C ASP A 28 21.26 3.36 2.19
N PRO A 29 20.44 3.10 3.24
CA PRO A 29 19.85 1.79 3.39
C PRO A 29 19.12 1.43 2.09
N PRO A 30 19.23 0.18 1.61
CA PRO A 30 18.56 -0.22 0.38
C PRO A 30 17.08 0.15 0.48
N PRO A 31 16.45 0.61 -0.62
CA PRO A 31 15.06 1.04 -0.59
C PRO A 31 14.23 -0.06 0.07
N ARG A 32 13.63 0.27 1.22
CA ARG A 32 12.82 -0.69 1.97
C ARG A 32 11.63 -1.03 1.10
N VAL A 33 11.59 -2.26 0.58
CA VAL A 33 10.35 -2.82 0.03
C VAL A 33 9.33 -2.72 1.16
N PRO A 34 8.20 -2.01 0.97
CA PRO A 34 7.19 -1.90 2.01
C PRO A 34 6.79 -3.30 2.45
N ASP A 35 6.70 -3.52 3.76
CA ASP A 35 6.13 -4.78 4.22
C ASP A 35 4.66 -4.88 3.79
N HIS A 36 4.17 -6.11 3.73
CA HIS A 36 2.83 -6.40 3.23
C HIS A 36 1.72 -5.67 4.02
N ALA A 37 1.89 -5.54 5.34
CA ALA A 37 0.94 -4.82 6.18
C ALA A 37 0.89 -3.32 5.85
N ALA A 38 2.03 -2.71 5.56
CA ALA A 38 2.10 -1.32 5.12
C ALA A 38 1.41 -1.13 3.76
N LEU A 39 1.59 -2.06 2.81
CA LEU A 39 0.88 -2.02 1.52
C LEU A 39 -0.64 -2.16 1.70
N LEU A 40 -1.09 -3.10 2.52
CA LEU A 40 -2.51 -3.27 2.84
C LEU A 40 -3.12 -1.99 3.42
N ALA A 41 -2.44 -1.37 4.40
CA ALA A 41 -2.91 -0.15 5.03
C ALA A 41 -2.95 1.03 4.03
N GLN A 42 -1.91 1.16 3.21
CA GLN A 42 -1.83 2.18 2.17
C GLN A 42 -2.99 2.05 1.17
N GLU A 43 -3.20 0.85 0.63
CA GLU A 43 -4.24 0.65 -0.39
C GLU A 43 -5.65 0.70 0.19
N ASN A 44 -5.87 0.24 1.42
CA ASN A 44 -7.15 0.45 2.11
C ASN A 44 -7.49 1.94 2.23
N GLY A 45 -6.49 2.80 2.53
CA GLY A 45 -6.69 4.25 2.57
C GLY A 45 -7.06 4.87 1.22
N ARG A 46 -6.75 4.19 0.11
CA ARG A 46 -7.01 4.65 -1.27
C ARG A 46 -8.35 4.16 -1.84
N ILE A 47 -8.96 3.15 -1.22
CA ILE A 47 -10.22 2.55 -1.69
C ILE A 47 -11.31 3.58 -2.02
N PRO A 48 -11.59 4.62 -1.20
CA PRO A 48 -12.64 5.58 -1.54
C PRO A 48 -12.40 6.31 -2.86
N ALA A 49 -11.14 6.67 -3.16
CA ALA A 49 -10.77 7.33 -4.40
C ALA A 49 -10.86 6.36 -5.60
N VAL A 50 -10.38 5.13 -5.43
CA VAL A 50 -10.42 4.07 -6.45
C VAL A 50 -11.87 3.69 -6.77
N ALA A 51 -12.70 3.45 -5.76
CA ALA A 51 -14.12 3.13 -5.90
C ALA A 51 -14.86 4.23 -6.66
N LYS A 52 -14.60 5.51 -6.34
CA LYS A 52 -15.14 6.65 -7.08
C LYS A 52 -14.68 6.67 -8.53
N ALA A 53 -13.39 6.48 -8.79
CA ALA A 53 -12.83 6.49 -10.14
C ALA A 53 -13.40 5.36 -11.02
N LEU A 54 -13.75 4.23 -10.41
CA LEU A 54 -14.27 3.04 -11.07
C LEU A 54 -15.81 2.94 -11.09
N GLY A 55 -16.49 3.99 -10.61
CA GLY A 55 -17.95 4.11 -10.66
C GLY A 55 -18.69 3.13 -9.73
N ALA A 56 -18.16 2.89 -8.53
CA ALA A 56 -18.87 2.14 -7.50
C ALA A 56 -20.17 2.85 -7.10
N GLU A 57 -21.25 2.09 -6.93
CA GLU A 57 -22.53 2.65 -6.52
C GLU A 57 -22.53 3.05 -5.03
N ALA A 58 -23.42 3.96 -4.63
CA ALA A 58 -23.50 4.41 -3.24
C ALA A 58 -23.84 3.28 -2.24
N ALA A 59 -24.51 2.22 -2.71
CA ALA A 59 -24.84 1.05 -1.91
C ALA A 59 -23.71 0.01 -1.84
N GLU A 60 -22.60 0.25 -2.54
CA GLU A 60 -21.50 -0.68 -2.71
C GLU A 60 -20.32 -0.33 -1.80
N GLY A 61 -19.84 -1.30 -1.02
CA GLY A 61 -18.69 -1.12 -0.13
C GLY A 61 -17.52 -1.98 -0.59
N TRP A 62 -16.32 -1.41 -0.62
CA TRP A 62 -15.10 -2.09 -1.08
C TRP A 62 -14.09 -2.18 0.07
N SER A 63 -13.35 -3.27 0.15
CA SER A 63 -12.26 -3.44 1.12
C SER A 63 -11.10 -4.22 0.51
N VAL A 64 -9.87 -3.82 0.79
CA VAL A 64 -8.69 -4.57 0.32
C VAL A 64 -8.60 -5.89 1.08
N ARG A 65 -8.60 -6.98 0.32
CA ARG A 65 -8.31 -8.33 0.79
C ARG A 65 -6.80 -8.58 0.82
N ASP A 66 -6.11 -8.20 -0.26
CA ASP A 66 -4.70 -8.49 -0.45
C ASP A 66 -4.03 -7.49 -1.40
N VAL A 67 -2.70 -7.35 -1.31
CA VAL A 67 -1.88 -6.56 -2.21
C VAL A 67 -0.63 -7.34 -2.57
N VAL A 68 -0.36 -7.45 -3.87
CA VAL A 68 0.91 -7.94 -4.39
C VAL A 68 1.61 -6.77 -5.09
N ALA A 69 2.87 -6.53 -4.74
CA ALA A 69 3.70 -5.52 -5.40
C ALA A 69 4.75 -6.20 -6.28
N ASP A 70 4.85 -5.73 -7.51
CA ASP A 70 5.85 -6.17 -8.46
C ASP A 70 7.20 -5.47 -8.20
N LYS A 71 8.27 -6.02 -8.76
CA LYS A 71 9.62 -5.48 -8.59
C LYS A 71 9.76 -4.04 -9.11
N ASP A 72 8.96 -3.68 -10.10
CA ASP A 72 8.99 -2.39 -10.77
C ASP A 72 8.08 -1.35 -10.07
N GLY A 73 7.40 -1.75 -9.00
CA GLY A 73 6.57 -0.89 -8.15
C GLY A 73 5.07 -0.93 -8.46
N ASP A 74 4.68 -1.55 -9.57
CA ASP A 74 3.29 -1.83 -9.91
C ASP A 74 2.63 -2.71 -8.82
N ARG A 75 1.32 -2.54 -8.61
CA ARG A 75 0.59 -3.24 -7.55
C ARG A 75 -0.71 -3.83 -8.05
N HIS A 76 -0.99 -5.05 -7.59
CA HIS A 76 -2.22 -5.79 -7.82
C HIS A 76 -3.00 -5.85 -6.52
N VAL A 77 -4.11 -5.12 -6.46
CA VAL A 77 -4.93 -4.99 -5.25
C VAL A 77 -6.18 -5.83 -5.38
N ARG A 78 -6.30 -6.89 -4.59
CA ARG A 78 -7.52 -7.71 -4.51
C ARG A 78 -8.52 -7.04 -3.59
N ILE A 79 -9.73 -6.81 -4.08
CA ILE A 79 -10.80 -6.09 -3.40
C ILE A 79 -12.01 -6.98 -3.25
N ASP A 80 -12.51 -7.05 -2.02
CA ASP A 80 -13.83 -7.61 -1.72
C ASP A 80 -14.91 -6.56 -1.87
N ARG A 81 -16.08 -7.00 -2.33
CA ARG A 81 -17.26 -6.16 -2.51
C ARG A 81 -18.36 -6.55 -1.54
N THR A 82 -19.08 -5.53 -1.12
CA THR A 82 -20.37 -5.64 -0.45
C THR A 82 -21.40 -4.84 -1.21
N SER A 83 -22.65 -5.32 -1.23
CA SER A 83 -23.79 -4.59 -1.76
C SER A 83 -24.87 -4.52 -0.69
N ARG A 84 -25.26 -3.30 -0.31
CA ARG A 84 -26.17 -3.03 0.83
C ARG A 84 -25.74 -3.74 2.11
N GLY A 85 -24.42 -3.83 2.34
CA GLY A 85 -23.81 -4.50 3.49
C GLY A 85 -23.70 -6.02 3.41
N LEU A 86 -24.20 -6.66 2.34
CA LEU A 86 -24.03 -8.11 2.13
C LEU A 86 -22.78 -8.40 1.29
N PRO A 87 -21.98 -9.41 1.64
CA PRO A 87 -20.83 -9.81 0.82
C PRO A 87 -21.28 -10.35 -0.54
N VAL A 88 -20.64 -9.91 -1.60
CA VAL A 88 -20.87 -10.41 -2.96
C VAL A 88 -19.97 -11.61 -3.21
N ILE A 89 -20.52 -12.82 -3.10
CA ILE A 89 -19.76 -14.06 -3.31
C ILE A 89 -19.38 -14.20 -4.80
N GLY A 90 -18.09 -14.38 -5.08
CA GLY A 90 -17.56 -14.47 -6.44
C GLY A 90 -17.58 -13.15 -7.21
N GLY A 91 -17.70 -12.02 -6.51
CA GLY A 91 -17.69 -10.68 -7.10
C GLY A 91 -16.39 -9.92 -6.90
N ASP A 92 -15.31 -10.53 -6.39
CA ASP A 92 -14.06 -9.81 -6.11
C ASP A 92 -13.45 -9.17 -7.37
N GLN A 93 -12.60 -8.16 -7.14
CA GLN A 93 -11.95 -7.40 -8.21
C GLN A 93 -10.45 -7.31 -7.96
N ILE A 94 -9.68 -7.28 -9.05
CA ILE A 94 -8.24 -7.02 -8.99
C ILE A 94 -8.02 -5.68 -9.68
N VAL A 95 -7.59 -4.68 -8.91
CA VAL A 95 -7.22 -3.36 -9.43
C VAL A 95 -5.73 -3.35 -9.67
N HIS A 96 -5.35 -3.10 -10.92
CA HIS A 96 -3.97 -2.96 -11.35
C HIS A 96 -3.56 -1.49 -11.23
N LEU A 97 -2.49 -1.24 -10.48
CA LEU A 97 -1.95 0.09 -10.23
C LEU A 97 -0.52 0.18 -10.79
N ASP A 98 -0.21 1.29 -11.44
CA ASP A 98 1.18 1.60 -11.75
C ASP A 98 1.98 1.95 -10.49
N ALA A 99 3.31 2.05 -10.60
CA ALA A 99 4.19 2.46 -9.51
C ALA A 99 3.83 3.80 -8.84
N ARG A 100 3.08 4.69 -9.52
CA ARG A 100 2.59 5.97 -8.98
C ARG A 100 1.20 5.84 -8.33
N GLY A 101 0.60 4.66 -8.36
CA GLY A 101 -0.73 4.36 -7.84
C GLY A 101 -1.86 4.73 -8.80
N GLY A 102 -1.57 5.05 -10.06
CA GLY A 102 -2.58 5.26 -11.09
C GLY A 102 -3.24 3.94 -11.49
N VAL A 103 -4.57 3.92 -11.61
CA VAL A 103 -5.30 2.72 -12.06
C VAL A 103 -5.02 2.50 -13.54
N THR A 104 -4.47 1.34 -13.90
CA THR A 104 -4.16 0.97 -15.29
C THR A 104 -5.23 0.08 -15.88
N SER A 105 -5.74 -0.88 -15.11
CA SER A 105 -6.83 -1.77 -15.49
C SER A 105 -7.52 -2.40 -14.27
N VAL A 106 -8.65 -3.06 -14.49
CA VAL A 106 -9.40 -3.76 -13.44
C VAL A 106 -9.96 -5.06 -13.99
N ASP A 107 -9.62 -6.16 -13.34
CA ASP A 107 -10.28 -7.44 -13.57
C ASP A 107 -11.46 -7.58 -12.61
N ARG A 108 -12.63 -7.97 -13.13
CA ARG A 108 -13.86 -8.09 -12.35
C ARG A 108 -14.39 -9.51 -12.44
N ALA A 109 -14.64 -10.12 -11.29
CA ALA A 109 -15.42 -11.35 -11.23
C ALA A 109 -16.92 -11.00 -11.28
N GLY A 110 -17.64 -11.63 -12.20
CA GLY A 110 -19.09 -11.48 -12.35
C GLY A 110 -19.55 -10.13 -12.91
N ALA A 111 -20.82 -9.79 -12.68
CA ALA A 111 -21.43 -8.57 -13.17
C ALA A 111 -20.95 -7.34 -12.39
N LYS A 112 -20.83 -6.21 -13.10
CA LYS A 112 -20.53 -4.91 -12.49
C LYS A 112 -21.65 -4.49 -11.53
N ASP A 113 -22.90 -4.60 -11.94
CA ASP A 113 -24.03 -4.07 -11.19
C ASP A 113 -24.74 -5.21 -10.46
N ILE A 114 -24.53 -5.30 -9.15
CA ILE A 114 -25.13 -6.32 -8.27
C ILE A 114 -25.77 -5.57 -7.10
N THR A 115 -27.05 -5.24 -7.26
CA THR A 115 -27.80 -4.49 -6.25
C THR A 115 -29.13 -5.20 -6.01
N PRO A 116 -29.23 -6.06 -4.96
CA PRO A 116 -30.47 -6.76 -4.67
C PRO A 116 -31.54 -5.78 -4.16
N ASP A 117 -32.79 -6.00 -4.58
CA ASP A 117 -33.94 -5.16 -4.18
C ASP A 117 -34.15 -5.15 -2.66
N THR A 118 -33.87 -6.26 -1.99
CA THR A 118 -33.97 -6.43 -0.54
C THR A 118 -32.84 -7.29 0.00
N THR A 119 -32.40 -7.00 1.23
CA THR A 119 -31.45 -7.83 1.99
C THR A 119 -32.16 -8.69 3.05
N ALA A 120 -33.49 -8.61 3.15
CA ALA A 120 -34.28 -9.37 4.10
C ALA A 120 -34.51 -10.81 3.60
N PRO A 121 -34.01 -11.84 4.30
CA PRO A 121 -34.22 -13.23 3.89
C PRO A 121 -35.66 -13.67 4.18
N LYS A 122 -36.24 -14.45 3.26
CA LYS A 122 -37.58 -15.07 3.45
C LYS A 122 -37.55 -16.34 4.30
N LEU A 123 -36.35 -16.91 4.49
CA LEU A 123 -36.11 -18.12 5.26
C LEU A 123 -35.10 -17.82 6.35
N THR A 124 -35.23 -18.50 7.49
CA THR A 124 -34.15 -18.51 8.47
C THR A 124 -32.95 -19.30 7.95
N ALA A 125 -31.77 -19.06 8.52
CA ALA A 125 -30.57 -19.83 8.16
C ALA A 125 -30.78 -21.34 8.33
N ALA A 126 -31.44 -21.78 9.41
CA ALA A 126 -31.73 -23.19 9.66
C ALA A 126 -32.66 -23.80 8.58
N GLN A 127 -33.70 -23.07 8.17
CA GLN A 127 -34.59 -23.49 7.09
C GLN A 127 -33.86 -23.58 5.75
N ALA A 128 -32.94 -22.64 5.46
CA ALA A 128 -32.14 -22.66 4.24
C ALA A 128 -31.22 -23.90 4.19
N VAL A 129 -30.53 -24.21 5.30
CA VAL A 129 -29.68 -25.41 5.41
C VAL A 129 -30.50 -26.69 5.23
N GLN A 130 -31.63 -26.82 5.92
CA GLN A 130 -32.50 -27.99 5.82
C GLN A 130 -32.99 -28.23 4.38
N ARG A 131 -33.35 -27.16 3.67
CA ARG A 131 -33.78 -27.27 2.26
C ARG A 131 -32.62 -27.65 1.35
N ALA A 132 -31.43 -27.10 1.59
CA ALA A 132 -30.24 -27.41 0.80
C ALA A 132 -29.87 -28.90 0.94
N THR A 133 -29.79 -29.43 2.17
CA THR A 133 -29.47 -30.85 2.40
C THR A 133 -30.52 -31.78 1.81
N ALA A 134 -31.81 -31.48 1.99
CA ALA A 134 -32.89 -32.25 1.38
C ALA A 134 -32.83 -32.27 -0.16
N ALA A 135 -32.34 -31.19 -0.79
CA ALA A 135 -32.20 -31.10 -2.24
C ALA A 135 -30.94 -31.82 -2.77
N THR A 136 -29.85 -31.87 -1.99
CA THR A 136 -28.58 -32.48 -2.42
C THR A 136 -28.36 -33.91 -1.92
N GLY A 137 -29.23 -34.42 -1.02
CA GLY A 137 -29.12 -35.77 -0.45
C GLY A 137 -27.91 -35.97 0.46
N ALA A 138 -27.37 -34.88 1.02
CA ALA A 138 -26.22 -34.87 1.94
C ALA A 138 -26.68 -34.93 3.40
#